data_AF-A0A965D066-F1
#
_entry.id   AF-A0A965D066-F1
#
_cell.length_a   1.000
_cell.length_b   1.000
_cell.length_c   1.000
_cell.angle_alpha   90.00
_cell.angle_beta   90.00
_cell.angle_gamma   90.00
#
_symmetry.space_group_name_H-M   'P 1'
#
loop_
_entity.id
_entity.type
_entity.pdbx_description
1 polymer ?
#
loop_
_entity_poly.entity_id
_entity_poly.type
_entity_poly.pdbx_seq_one_letter_code
_entity_poly.pdbx_strand_id
1 'polypeptide(L)'
;MDTQSEFGEKMIQWRENAGLNRKEFARKLNVSLTAVKNWETGHSTPKATKYSEIAKVLGINVRDMGLDNDLDLDRIGDRIKYARLLRGMSIEAFSYEFGFAIQTVKSWESHAAEVSDASLERISRALKIPFSFFNMENNPHQELADAS
;
A
#
# COMPACT_ATOMS: atom_id res chain seq x y z
N MET A 1 -12.45 21.87 3.92
CA MET A 1 -11.17 21.95 3.18
C MET A 1 -11.06 20.67 2.38
N ASP A 2 -10.97 20.80 1.06
CA ASP A 2 -11.05 19.68 0.12
C ASP A 2 -9.74 18.87 0.14
N THR A 3 -9.70 17.82 0.97
CA THR A 3 -8.56 16.88 1.12
C THR A 3 -8.08 16.28 -0.20
N GLN A 4 -8.95 16.26 -1.22
CA GLN A 4 -8.61 15.76 -2.56
C GLN A 4 -7.73 16.74 -3.37
N SER A 5 -7.83 18.05 -3.11
CA SER A 5 -6.93 19.07 -3.69
C SER A 5 -5.52 18.93 -3.11
N GLU A 6 -5.40 18.69 -1.80
CA GLU A 6 -4.12 18.60 -1.10
C GLU A 6 -3.28 17.39 -1.55
N PHE A 7 -3.90 16.23 -1.79
CA PHE A 7 -3.18 15.06 -2.31
C PHE A 7 -2.65 15.31 -3.73
N GLY A 8 -3.46 15.93 -4.60
CA GLY A 8 -3.05 16.26 -5.97
C GLY A 8 -1.86 17.23 -5.99
N GLU A 9 -1.90 18.26 -5.16
CA GLU A 9 -0.82 19.23 -4.99
C GLU A 9 0.47 18.56 -4.48
N LYS A 10 0.37 17.68 -3.47
CA LYS A 10 1.53 16.89 -3.00
C LYS A 10 2.10 16.00 -4.09
N MET A 11 1.25 15.39 -4.92
CA MET A 11 1.70 14.56 -6.03
C MET A 11 2.49 15.36 -7.07
N ILE A 12 2.08 16.60 -7.35
CA ILE A 12 2.86 17.53 -8.19
C ILE A 12 4.24 17.76 -7.57
N GLN A 13 4.29 18.12 -6.30
CA GLN A 13 5.55 18.41 -5.59
C GLN A 13 6.50 17.21 -5.60
N TRP A 14 6.00 16.01 -5.25
CA TRP A 14 6.83 14.80 -5.27
C TRP A 14 7.36 14.49 -6.67
N ARG A 15 6.52 14.62 -7.71
CA ARG A 15 6.93 14.40 -9.10
C ARG A 15 8.03 15.38 -9.53
N GLU A 16 7.89 16.66 -9.18
CA GLU A 16 8.84 17.71 -9.53
C GLU A 16 10.15 17.57 -8.77
N ASN A 17 10.09 17.19 -7.49
CA ASN A 17 11.27 16.86 -6.68
C ASN A 17 12.03 15.65 -7.23
N ALA A 18 11.32 14.69 -7.84
CA ALA A 18 11.91 13.58 -8.57
C ALA A 18 12.45 13.96 -9.97
N GLY A 19 12.32 15.23 -10.38
CA GLY A 19 12.79 15.75 -11.66
C GLY A 19 12.01 15.24 -12.87
N LEU A 20 10.77 14.77 -12.68
CA LEU A 20 9.96 14.15 -13.73
C LEU A 20 8.93 15.11 -14.29
N ASN A 21 8.77 15.16 -15.60
CA ASN A 21 7.55 15.71 -16.19
C ASN A 21 6.40 14.68 -16.16
N ARG A 22 5.15 15.14 -16.34
CA ARG A 22 3.95 14.26 -16.30
C ARG A 22 4.03 13.08 -17.27
N LYS A 23 4.62 13.28 -18.46
CA LYS A 23 4.74 12.23 -19.49
C LYS A 23 5.76 11.17 -19.08
N GLU A 24 6.88 11.57 -18.51
CA GLU A 24 7.88 10.65 -17.97
C GLU A 24 7.35 9.87 -16.77
N PHE A 25 6.64 10.54 -15.87
CA PHE A 25 6.02 9.91 -14.71
C PHE A 25 4.96 8.87 -15.14
N ALA A 26 4.07 9.25 -16.06
CA ALA A 26 3.08 8.33 -16.64
C ALA A 26 3.75 7.11 -17.31
N ARG A 27 4.82 7.34 -18.08
CA ARG A 27 5.58 6.26 -18.73
C ARG A 27 6.23 5.33 -17.71
N LYS A 28 6.85 5.86 -16.65
CA LYS A 28 7.52 5.05 -15.60
C LYS A 28 6.54 4.15 -14.84
N LEU A 29 5.28 4.60 -14.68
CA LEU A 29 4.22 3.86 -14.00
C LEU A 29 3.34 3.00 -14.93
N ASN A 30 3.63 3.02 -16.23
CA ASN A 30 2.81 2.40 -17.27
C ASN A 30 1.32 2.80 -17.17
N VAL A 31 1.05 4.11 -17.04
CA VAL A 31 -0.30 4.69 -17.03
C VAL A 31 -0.45 5.77 -18.09
N SER A 32 -1.69 6.20 -18.35
CA SER A 32 -1.93 7.30 -19.27
C SER A 32 -1.54 8.65 -18.68
N LEU A 33 -1.14 9.59 -19.54
CA LEU A 33 -0.90 10.98 -19.15
C LEU A 33 -2.14 11.61 -18.50
N THR A 34 -3.33 11.25 -18.99
CA THR A 34 -4.61 11.69 -18.43
C THR A 34 -4.81 11.19 -16.99
N ALA A 35 -4.39 9.96 -16.66
CA ALA A 35 -4.47 9.45 -15.30
C ALA A 35 -3.63 10.32 -14.34
N VAL A 36 -2.38 10.61 -14.70
CA VAL A 36 -1.51 11.49 -13.92
C VAL A 36 -2.12 12.89 -13.76
N LYS A 37 -2.63 13.47 -14.85
CA LYS A 37 -3.30 14.78 -14.79
C LYS A 37 -4.49 14.76 -13.83
N ASN A 38 -5.31 13.71 -13.86
CA ASN A 38 -6.48 13.58 -13.00
C ASN A 38 -6.09 13.42 -11.53
N TRP A 39 -4.99 12.71 -11.24
CA TRP A 39 -4.45 12.59 -9.88
C TRP A 39 -3.97 13.93 -9.34
N GLU A 40 -3.20 14.67 -10.13
CA GLU A 40 -2.63 15.97 -9.72
C GLU A 40 -3.68 17.07 -9.56
N THR A 41 -4.82 16.97 -10.25
CA THR A 41 -5.91 17.94 -10.20
C THR A 41 -7.04 17.52 -9.27
N GLY A 42 -6.88 16.42 -8.52
CA GLY A 42 -7.88 15.92 -7.59
C GLY A 42 -9.13 15.30 -8.24
N HIS A 43 -9.18 15.12 -9.57
CA HIS A 43 -10.31 14.47 -10.24
C HIS A 43 -10.42 12.97 -9.90
N SER A 44 -9.30 12.34 -9.57
CA SER A 44 -9.26 10.97 -9.08
C SER A 44 -8.02 10.75 -8.22
N THR A 45 -7.93 9.61 -7.53
CA THR A 45 -6.73 9.18 -6.81
C THR A 45 -6.22 7.86 -7.40
N PRO A 46 -4.90 7.57 -7.32
CA PRO A 46 -4.41 6.25 -7.66
C PRO A 46 -4.99 5.20 -6.71
N LYS A 47 -5.13 3.96 -7.18
CA LYS A 47 -5.48 2.85 -6.29
C LYS A 47 -4.33 2.62 -5.28
N ALA A 48 -4.66 2.23 -4.05
CA ALA A 48 -3.67 1.91 -3.02
C ALA A 48 -2.63 0.87 -3.47
N THR A 49 -3.01 -0.10 -4.31
CA THR A 49 -2.08 -1.08 -4.89
C THR A 49 -0.99 -0.46 -5.78
N LYS A 50 -1.23 0.75 -6.32
CA LYS A 50 -0.28 1.50 -7.15
C LYS A 50 0.67 2.36 -6.29
N TYR A 51 0.36 2.59 -5.02
CA TYR A 51 1.15 3.50 -4.16
C TYR A 51 2.59 3.01 -3.98
N SER A 52 2.81 1.70 -3.81
CA SER A 52 4.17 1.14 -3.69
C SER A 52 5.03 1.43 -4.93
N GLU A 53 4.45 1.30 -6.12
CA GLU A 53 5.13 1.60 -7.39
C GLU A 53 5.38 3.12 -7.56
N ILE A 54 4.38 3.94 -7.22
CA ILE A 54 4.50 5.41 -7.24
C ILE A 54 5.61 5.87 -6.30
N ALA A 55 5.59 5.42 -5.05
CA ALA A 55 6.57 5.76 -4.04
C ALA A 55 7.99 5.42 -4.50
N LYS A 56 8.17 4.23 -5.12
CA LYS A 56 9.45 3.81 -5.70
C LYS A 56 9.91 4.72 -6.84
N VAL A 57 9.01 5.12 -7.74
CA VAL A 57 9.34 6.02 -8.86
C VAL A 57 9.69 7.43 -8.37
N LEU A 58 9.02 7.90 -7.33
CA LEU A 58 9.19 9.24 -6.75
C LEU A 58 10.32 9.32 -5.71
N GLY A 59 10.78 8.18 -5.19
CA GLY A 59 11.80 8.14 -4.14
C GLY A 59 11.28 8.60 -2.77
N ILE A 60 9.98 8.41 -2.49
CA ILE A 60 9.33 8.80 -1.23
C ILE A 60 8.90 7.57 -0.43
N ASN A 61 8.47 7.75 0.83
CA ASN A 61 7.87 6.67 1.59
C ASN A 61 6.41 6.49 1.17
N VAL A 62 5.95 5.25 1.02
CA VAL A 62 4.56 4.95 0.67
C VAL A 62 3.56 5.49 1.71
N ARG A 63 3.99 5.66 2.97
CA ARG A 63 3.20 6.29 4.03
C ARG A 63 2.97 7.78 3.80
N ASP A 64 3.87 8.47 3.11
CA ASP A 64 3.68 9.89 2.76
C ASP A 64 2.43 10.08 1.86
N MET A 65 2.03 9.01 1.16
CA MET A 65 0.82 8.94 0.35
C MET A 65 -0.45 8.57 1.13
N GLY A 66 -0.35 8.31 2.45
CA GLY A 66 -1.47 7.98 3.31
C GLY A 66 -2.00 6.55 3.15
N LEU A 67 -1.12 5.56 2.89
CA LEU A 67 -1.54 4.18 2.67
C LEU A 67 -2.32 3.56 3.85
N ASP A 68 -2.00 3.99 5.06
CA ASP A 68 -2.53 3.55 6.34
C ASP A 68 -3.62 4.49 6.90
N ASN A 69 -3.96 5.60 6.23
CA ASN A 69 -4.91 6.61 6.76
C ASN A 69 -6.30 6.04 7.10
N ASP A 70 -6.76 5.05 6.32
CA ASP A 70 -8.08 4.43 6.49
C ASP A 70 -7.99 3.03 7.14
N LEU A 71 -6.86 2.68 7.76
CA LEU A 71 -6.61 1.37 8.35
C LEU A 71 -6.53 1.49 9.87
N ASP A 72 -7.20 0.59 10.58
CA ASP A 72 -7.04 0.42 12.02
C ASP A 72 -5.96 -0.64 12.27
N LEU A 73 -4.70 -0.19 12.38
CA LEU A 73 -3.57 -1.10 12.54
C LEU A 73 -3.53 -1.81 13.91
N ASP A 74 -4.49 -1.58 14.81
CA ASP A 74 -4.72 -2.41 15.99
C ASP A 74 -5.58 -3.65 15.67
N ARG A 75 -5.96 -3.83 14.40
CA ARG A 75 -6.67 -5.00 13.88
C ARG A 75 -5.79 -5.82 12.96
N ILE A 76 -5.76 -7.13 13.20
CA ILE A 76 -4.95 -8.07 12.42
C ILE A 76 -5.26 -8.03 10.92
N GLY A 77 -6.54 -7.90 10.56
CA GLY A 77 -6.98 -7.81 9.17
C GLY A 77 -6.39 -6.61 8.44
N ASP A 78 -6.30 -5.47 9.11
CA ASP A 78 -5.74 -4.25 8.55
C ASP A 78 -4.21 -4.29 8.50
N ARG A 79 -3.54 -4.93 9.46
CA ARG A 79 -2.10 -5.22 9.35
C ARG A 79 -1.77 -6.09 8.14
N ILE A 80 -2.57 -7.14 7.88
CA ILE A 80 -2.41 -8.00 6.69
C ILE A 80 -2.62 -7.18 5.42
N LYS A 81 -3.71 -6.40 5.36
CA LYS A 81 -4.02 -5.52 4.23
C LYS A 81 -2.91 -4.51 3.97
N TYR A 82 -2.42 -3.86 5.02
CA TYR A 82 -1.32 -2.90 4.95
C TYR A 82 -0.04 -3.55 4.41
N ALA A 83 0.38 -4.68 4.98
CA ALA A 83 1.57 -5.40 4.52
C ALA A 83 1.47 -5.84 3.05
N ARG A 84 0.30 -6.31 2.62
CA ARG A 84 0.03 -6.65 1.22
C ARG A 84 0.14 -5.43 0.30
N LEU A 85 -0.48 -4.32 0.68
CA LEU A 85 -0.47 -3.09 -0.11
C LEU A 85 0.92 -2.43 -0.15
N LEU A 86 1.74 -2.61 0.89
CA LEU A 86 3.14 -2.19 0.91
C LEU A 86 3.95 -2.82 -0.21
N ARG A 87 3.62 -4.06 -0.58
CA ARG A 87 4.18 -4.77 -1.75
C ARG A 87 3.44 -4.48 -3.06
N GLY A 88 2.44 -3.60 -3.06
CA GLY A 88 1.64 -3.24 -4.23
C GLY A 88 0.72 -4.35 -4.73
N MET A 89 0.49 -5.39 -3.94
CA MET A 89 -0.25 -6.58 -4.37
C MET A 89 -1.76 -6.35 -4.25
N SER A 90 -2.54 -6.79 -5.23
CA SER A 90 -4.00 -6.95 -5.06
C SER A 90 -4.30 -8.21 -4.23
N ILE A 91 -5.54 -8.37 -3.77
CA ILE A 91 -5.95 -9.61 -3.07
C ILE A 91 -5.73 -10.81 -3.98
N GLU A 92 -6.08 -10.70 -5.26
CA GLU A 92 -5.92 -11.76 -6.26
C GLU A 92 -4.46 -12.11 -6.47
N ALA A 93 -3.59 -11.10 -6.66
CA ALA A 93 -2.15 -11.32 -6.83
C ALA A 93 -1.55 -12.01 -5.61
N PHE A 94 -1.84 -11.50 -4.41
CA PHE A 94 -1.39 -12.07 -3.14
C PHE A 94 -1.86 -13.52 -2.94
N SER A 95 -3.14 -13.77 -3.27
CA SER A 95 -3.75 -15.11 -3.16
C SER A 95 -3.08 -16.10 -4.11
N TYR A 96 -2.89 -15.71 -5.37
CA TYR A 96 -2.26 -16.55 -6.38
C TYR A 96 -0.78 -16.80 -6.07
N GLU A 97 -0.03 -15.76 -5.73
CA GLU A 97 1.41 -15.83 -5.49
C GLU A 97 1.77 -16.69 -4.28
N PHE A 98 0.95 -16.66 -3.21
CA PHE A 98 1.26 -17.35 -1.95
C PHE A 98 0.33 -18.53 -1.62
N GLY A 99 -0.58 -18.88 -2.54
CA GLY A 99 -1.46 -20.03 -2.40
C GLY A 99 -2.48 -19.87 -1.26
N PHE A 100 -3.12 -18.70 -1.18
CA PHE A 100 -4.28 -18.48 -0.32
C PHE A 100 -5.56 -18.45 -1.15
N ALA A 101 -6.69 -18.86 -0.58
CA ALA A 101 -7.98 -18.66 -1.23
C ALA A 101 -8.36 -17.18 -1.16
N ILE A 102 -8.81 -16.61 -2.28
CA ILE A 102 -9.22 -15.19 -2.37
C ILE A 102 -10.26 -14.84 -1.30
N GLN A 103 -11.25 -15.71 -1.09
CA GLN A 103 -12.30 -15.47 -0.11
C GLN A 103 -11.77 -15.44 1.33
N THR A 104 -10.76 -16.24 1.63
CA THR A 104 -10.10 -16.26 2.93
C THR A 104 -9.39 -14.94 3.20
N VAL A 105 -8.59 -14.45 2.24
CA VAL A 105 -7.90 -13.16 2.36
C VAL A 105 -8.91 -12.02 2.50
N LYS A 106 -10.00 -12.03 1.71
CA LYS A 106 -11.09 -11.06 1.85
C LYS A 106 -11.70 -11.08 3.24
N SER A 107 -11.99 -12.26 3.80
CA SER A 107 -12.58 -12.36 5.14
C SER A 107 -11.65 -11.88 6.24
N TRP A 108 -10.34 -12.08 6.10
CA TRP A 108 -9.37 -11.56 7.05
C TRP A 108 -9.32 -10.04 7.02
N GLU A 109 -9.20 -9.45 5.84
CA GLU A 109 -9.09 -7.99 5.67
C GLU A 109 -10.39 -7.24 5.90
N SER A 110 -11.54 -7.90 5.84
CA SER A 110 -12.83 -7.35 6.27
C SER A 110 -13.14 -7.65 7.73
N HIS A 111 -12.22 -8.29 8.46
CA HIS A 111 -12.38 -8.75 9.84
C HIS A 111 -13.58 -9.68 10.08
N ALA A 112 -14.01 -10.37 9.03
CA ALA A 112 -15.13 -11.31 9.08
C ALA A 112 -14.70 -12.73 9.51
N ALA A 113 -13.40 -12.97 9.68
CA ALA A 113 -12.85 -14.23 10.15
C ALA A 113 -11.59 -14.01 10.99
N GLU A 114 -11.38 -14.89 11.95
CA GLU A 114 -10.12 -14.97 12.69
C GLU A 114 -8.98 -15.44 11.79
N VAL A 115 -7.76 -15.01 12.13
CA VAL A 115 -6.54 -15.40 11.44
C VAL A 115 -5.74 -16.28 12.38
N SER A 116 -5.42 -17.51 11.95
CA SER A 116 -4.59 -18.40 12.75
C SER A 116 -3.12 -18.02 12.70
N ASP A 117 -2.37 -18.32 13.76
CA ASP A 117 -0.91 -18.13 13.80
C ASP A 117 -0.19 -18.81 12.63
N ALA A 118 -0.64 -20.03 12.26
CA ALA A 118 -0.09 -20.73 11.10
C ALA A 118 -0.28 -19.94 9.79
N SER A 119 -1.38 -19.20 9.67
CA SER A 119 -1.61 -18.31 8.53
C SER A 119 -0.72 -17.07 8.61
N LEU A 120 -0.58 -16.47 9.79
CA LEU A 120 0.30 -15.32 10.03
C LEU A 120 1.78 -15.66 9.76
N GLU A 121 2.24 -16.86 10.14
CA GLU A 121 3.58 -17.34 9.81
C GLU A 121 3.79 -17.46 8.29
N ARG A 122 2.78 -17.99 7.57
CA ARG A 122 2.83 -18.07 6.11
C ARG A 122 2.91 -16.68 5.49
N ILE A 123 2.13 -15.73 5.98
CA ILE A 123 2.12 -14.34 5.49
C ILE A 123 3.46 -13.66 5.79
N SER A 124 4.00 -13.82 7.00
CA SER A 124 5.30 -13.29 7.42
C SER A 124 6.42 -13.77 6.48
N ARG A 125 6.50 -15.08 6.22
CA ARG A 125 7.48 -15.67 5.30
C ARG A 125 7.28 -15.20 3.85
N ALA A 126 6.03 -15.18 3.38
CA ALA A 126 5.66 -14.76 2.02
C ALA A 126 6.08 -13.31 1.74
N LEU A 127 5.73 -12.39 2.64
CA LEU A 127 5.98 -10.97 2.47
C LEU A 127 7.37 -10.53 2.95
N LYS A 128 8.14 -11.45 3.55
CA LYS A 128 9.46 -11.20 4.16
C LYS A 128 9.36 -10.06 5.18
N ILE A 129 8.45 -10.21 6.14
CA ILE A 129 8.26 -9.29 7.26
C ILE A 129 8.37 -10.07 8.57
N PRO A 130 8.87 -9.47 9.67
CA PRO A 130 9.02 -10.18 10.92
C PRO A 130 7.65 -10.58 11.47
N PHE A 131 7.56 -11.74 12.12
CA PHE A 131 6.28 -12.20 12.70
C PHE A 131 5.76 -11.26 13.80
N SER A 132 6.66 -10.58 14.52
CA SER A 132 6.35 -9.55 15.51
C SER A 132 5.55 -8.38 14.95
N PHE A 133 5.58 -8.15 13.62
CA PHE A 133 4.68 -7.21 12.96
C PHE A 133 3.20 -7.52 13.23
N PHE A 134 2.83 -8.76 13.52
CA PHE A 134 1.46 -9.15 13.84
C PHE A 134 1.14 -9.11 15.34
N ASN A 135 2.08 -8.71 16.20
CA ASN A 135 1.79 -8.48 17.62
C ASN A 135 1.16 -7.08 17.82
N MET A 136 -0.07 -7.04 18.32
CA MET A 136 -0.81 -5.78 18.52
C MET A 136 -0.18 -4.84 19.54
N GLU A 137 0.68 -5.34 20.44
CA GLU A 137 1.42 -4.52 21.39
C GLU A 137 2.59 -3.75 20.73
N ASN A 138 3.03 -4.20 19.55
CA ASN A 138 4.15 -3.61 18.84
C ASN A 138 3.69 -2.55 17.84
N ASN A 139 4.52 -1.53 17.64
CA ASN A 139 4.29 -0.53 16.60
C ASN A 139 4.59 -1.13 15.22
N PRO A 140 3.59 -1.31 14.34
CA PRO A 140 3.76 -1.99 13.06
C PRO A 140 4.71 -1.26 12.11
N HIS A 141 4.87 0.06 12.23
CA HIS A 141 5.80 0.83 11.40
C HIS A 141 7.25 0.64 11.80
N GLN A 142 7.53 0.52 13.09
CA GLN A 142 8.89 0.27 13.59
C GLN A 142 9.36 -1.13 13.17
N GLU A 143 8.50 -2.14 13.35
CA GLU A 143 8.78 -3.52 12.94
C GLU A 143 9.17 -3.67 11.46
N LEU A 144 8.58 -2.85 10.58
CA LEU A 144 8.91 -2.88 9.15
C LEU A 144 10.18 -2.09 8.81
N ALA A 145 10.47 -1.02 9.55
CA ALA A 145 11.70 -0.25 9.37
C ALA A 145 12.93 -1.06 9.80
N ASP A 146 12.83 -1.79 10.91
CA ASP A 146 13.93 -2.60 11.47
C ASP A 146 14.22 -3.87 10.64
N ALA A 147 13.28 -4.26 9.77
CA ALA A 147 13.41 -5.42 8.89
C ALA A 147 14.07 -5.11 7.52
N SER A 148 14.46 -3.85 7.28
CA SER A 148 15.01 -3.33 6.01
C SER A 148 16.54 -3.28 6.01
#